data_AF-A0A1H0LNW9-F1
#
_entry.id   AF-A0A1H0LNW9-F1
#
_cell.length_a   1.000
_cell.length_b   1.000
_cell.length_c   1.000
_cell.angle_alpha   90.00
_cell.angle_beta   90.00
_cell.angle_gamma   90.00
#
_symmetry.space_group_name_H-M   'P 1'
#
loop_
_entity.id
_entity.type
_entity.pdbx_description
1 polymer ?
#
loop_
_entity_poly.entity_id
_entity_poly.type
_entity_poly.pdbx_seq_one_letter_code
_entity_poly.pdbx_strand_id
1 'polypeptide(L)'
;MGNGCLVSAAMRCTCESWTLRRLRALGLRVRPIAAEIERLRSALEGRHQDPRRDRSRCLQRLEVPVLEGPSGRIWWMTNAVEASERLIELVRGNDDIANHADGCEAGMIAAAESALGAAFPPSYRRLVEEFGTWDIAGEEFLGVYQTPAMGVELLGSVAETLDARSQYGMPSDLIVVMFDGMGGLVVFDSSRVDQEGECPVLVWNPGVVDRESMERVGDDFGSFAFALCQRAVTRWRASG
;
A
#
# COMPACT_ATOMS: atom_id res chain seq x y z
N MET A 1 -2.75 -46.46 -6.41
CA MET A 1 -3.95 -45.90 -5.73
C MET A 1 -3.46 -44.73 -4.91
N GLY A 2 -3.60 -43.52 -5.44
CA GLY A 2 -3.08 -42.29 -4.84
C GLY A 2 -4.19 -41.25 -4.72
N ASN A 3 -4.46 -40.82 -3.49
CA ASN A 3 -5.16 -39.58 -3.15
C ASN A 3 -4.11 -38.46 -3.09
N GLY A 4 -4.33 -37.20 -3.41
CA GLY A 4 -5.50 -36.47 -3.88
C GLY A 4 -5.01 -35.03 -4.04
N CYS A 5 -4.95 -34.55 -5.28
CA CYS A 5 -4.47 -33.23 -5.65
C CYS A 5 -5.69 -32.32 -5.77
N LEU A 6 -5.98 -31.51 -4.75
CA LEU A 6 -7.09 -30.56 -4.72
C LEU A 6 -6.64 -29.22 -4.12
N VAL A 7 -5.62 -28.61 -4.71
CA VAL A 7 -5.28 -27.19 -4.49
C VAL A 7 -4.72 -26.61 -5.80
N SER A 8 -5.57 -26.31 -6.78
CA SER A 8 -5.07 -25.60 -7.99
C SER A 8 -6.10 -24.81 -8.81
N ALA A 9 -7.31 -24.56 -8.30
CA ALA A 9 -8.36 -23.89 -9.06
C ALA A 9 -8.73 -22.47 -8.58
N ALA A 10 -8.28 -22.01 -7.41
CA ALA A 10 -8.76 -20.75 -6.83
C ALA A 10 -7.98 -19.48 -7.25
N MET A 11 -6.89 -19.59 -8.01
CA MET A 11 -5.95 -18.47 -8.26
C MET A 11 -6.16 -17.72 -9.59
N ARG A 12 -7.30 -17.88 -10.26
CA ARG A 12 -7.50 -17.44 -11.66
C ARG A 12 -8.52 -16.31 -11.90
N CYS A 13 -8.90 -15.53 -10.89
CA CYS A 13 -9.95 -14.50 -11.06
C CYS A 13 -9.72 -13.13 -10.39
N THR A 14 -8.53 -12.81 -9.88
CA THR A 14 -8.35 -11.62 -9.01
C THR A 14 -7.93 -10.32 -9.69
N CYS A 15 -7.54 -10.33 -10.97
CA CYS A 15 -7.15 -9.09 -11.68
C CYS A 15 -8.32 -8.40 -12.41
N GLU A 16 -9.33 -9.15 -12.88
CA GLU A 16 -10.47 -8.55 -13.62
C GLU A 16 -11.47 -7.80 -12.73
N SER A 17 -11.53 -8.09 -11.43
CA SER A 17 -12.52 -7.48 -10.53
C SER A 17 -12.23 -6.02 -10.18
N TRP A 18 -10.96 -5.61 -10.20
CA TRP A 18 -10.49 -4.30 -9.76
C TRP A 18 -10.82 -3.18 -10.77
N THR A 19 -10.44 -3.37 -12.04
CA THR A 19 -10.74 -2.43 -13.14
C THR A 19 -12.24 -2.28 -13.37
N LEU A 20 -13.00 -3.36 -13.20
CA LEU A 20 -14.46 -3.36 -13.41
C LEU A 20 -15.23 -2.61 -12.32
N ARG A 21 -14.75 -2.55 -11.07
CA ARG A 21 -15.37 -1.73 -10.01
C ARG A 21 -15.09 -0.23 -10.23
N ARG A 22 -13.86 0.15 -10.59
CA ARG A 22 -13.49 1.55 -10.93
C ARG A 22 -14.28 2.08 -12.15
N LEU A 23 -14.52 1.25 -13.16
CA LEU A 23 -15.33 1.64 -14.33
C LEU A 23 -16.84 1.74 -14.03
N ARG A 24 -17.37 0.93 -13.10
CA ARG A 24 -18.78 1.02 -12.67
C ARG A 24 -19.04 2.23 -11.77
N ALA A 25 -18.10 2.60 -10.90
CA ALA A 25 -18.18 3.82 -10.09
C ALA A 25 -18.22 5.11 -10.93
N LEU A 26 -17.65 5.08 -12.14
CA LEU A 26 -17.66 6.19 -13.11
C LEU A 26 -18.88 6.17 -14.06
N GLY A 27 -19.85 5.27 -13.87
CA GLY A 27 -21.06 5.19 -14.70
C GLY A 27 -20.82 4.72 -16.15
N LEU A 28 -19.63 4.21 -16.47
CA LEU A 28 -19.25 3.79 -17.82
C LEU A 28 -19.76 2.37 -18.09
N ARG A 29 -20.54 2.17 -19.16
CA ARG A 29 -20.99 0.84 -19.60
C ARG A 29 -19.84 0.12 -20.32
N VAL A 30 -19.26 -0.88 -19.67
CA VAL A 30 -18.28 -1.79 -20.29
C VAL A 30 -19.02 -2.86 -21.09
N ARG A 31 -18.82 -2.92 -22.41
CA ARG A 31 -19.30 -4.04 -23.25
C ARG A 31 -18.41 -5.28 -23.02
N PRO A 32 -18.93 -6.51 -23.11
CA PRO A 32 -18.15 -7.70 -22.76
C PRO A 32 -17.02 -7.95 -23.77
N ILE A 33 -15.77 -7.78 -23.30
CA ILE A 33 -14.51 -8.05 -24.04
C ILE A 33 -14.18 -9.56 -23.97
N ALA A 34 -15.18 -10.44 -24.04
CA ALA A 34 -14.93 -11.89 -23.95
C ALA A 34 -14.20 -12.43 -25.19
N ALA A 35 -14.45 -11.85 -26.37
CA ALA A 35 -13.88 -12.32 -27.63
C ALA A 35 -12.43 -11.83 -27.88
N GLU A 36 -12.04 -10.69 -27.32
CA GLU A 36 -10.70 -10.12 -27.52
C GLU A 36 -9.67 -10.75 -26.56
N ILE A 37 -10.10 -11.13 -25.34
CA ILE A 37 -9.27 -11.82 -24.35
C ILE A 37 -8.85 -13.21 -24.86
N GLU A 38 -9.76 -13.95 -25.49
CA GLU A 38 -9.44 -15.27 -26.04
C GLU A 38 -8.44 -15.19 -27.22
N ARG A 39 -8.52 -14.10 -28.01
CA ARG A 39 -7.57 -13.81 -29.09
C ARG A 39 -6.16 -13.51 -28.57
N LEU A 40 -6.06 -12.72 -27.50
CA LEU A 40 -4.78 -12.37 -26.87
C LEU A 40 -4.16 -13.56 -26.11
N ARG A 41 -5.00 -14.42 -25.53
CA ARG A 41 -4.57 -15.66 -24.87
C ARG A 41 -3.88 -16.63 -25.82
N SER A 42 -4.47 -16.85 -27.00
CA SER A 42 -3.89 -17.70 -28.05
C SER A 42 -2.57 -17.15 -28.61
N ALA A 43 -2.36 -15.83 -28.53
CA ALA A 43 -1.11 -15.18 -28.97
C ALA A 43 0.03 -15.26 -27.93
N LEU A 44 -0.27 -15.48 -26.64
CA LEU A 44 0.72 -15.56 -25.56
C LEU A 44 1.21 -16.98 -25.29
N GLU A 45 0.42 -18.01 -25.60
CA GLU A 45 0.78 -19.42 -25.41
C GLU A 45 1.90 -19.93 -26.36
N GLY A 46 2.33 -19.10 -27.32
CA GLY A 46 3.40 -19.43 -28.28
C GLY A 46 4.83 -19.05 -27.87
N ARG A 47 5.07 -18.46 -26.69
CA ARG A 47 6.42 -18.02 -26.28
C ARG A 47 6.84 -18.57 -24.92
N HIS A 48 7.29 -19.82 -24.95
CA HIS A 48 8.01 -20.46 -23.84
C HIS A 48 9.47 -19.97 -23.80
N GLN A 49 9.84 -19.11 -22.84
CA GLN A 49 11.24 -18.94 -22.42
C GLN A 49 11.35 -18.83 -20.89
N ASP A 50 12.20 -19.72 -20.35
CA ASP A 50 12.81 -19.91 -19.03
C ASP A 50 12.35 -19.08 -17.80
N PRO A 51 11.74 -19.70 -16.76
CA PRO A 51 11.33 -19.04 -15.52
C PRO A 51 12.45 -18.88 -14.45
N ARG A 52 13.72 -19.19 -14.74
CA ARG A 52 14.80 -19.16 -13.73
C ARG A 52 15.66 -17.89 -13.70
N ARG A 53 15.33 -16.83 -14.47
CA ARG A 53 16.23 -15.68 -14.62
C ARG A 53 15.78 -14.33 -14.06
N ASP A 54 14.66 -14.23 -13.34
CA ASP A 54 14.21 -12.92 -12.84
C ASP A 54 13.70 -12.91 -11.39
N ARG A 55 14.24 -13.80 -10.54
CA ARG A 55 13.99 -13.78 -9.09
C ARG A 55 14.91 -12.84 -8.30
N SER A 56 15.78 -12.10 -8.98
CA SER A 56 16.88 -11.36 -8.32
C SER A 56 16.78 -9.84 -8.47
N ARG A 57 15.68 -9.31 -9.02
CA ARG A 57 15.58 -7.89 -9.41
C ARG A 57 14.50 -7.05 -8.74
N CYS A 58 13.59 -7.63 -7.95
CA CYS A 58 12.51 -6.86 -7.32
C CYS A 58 12.76 -6.39 -5.89
N LEU A 59 13.56 -7.06 -5.05
CA LEU A 59 13.86 -6.58 -3.70
C LEU A 59 15.29 -6.98 -3.31
N GLN A 60 16.28 -6.20 -3.75
CA GLN A 60 17.61 -6.29 -3.15
C GLN A 60 17.51 -5.69 -1.74
N ARG A 61 17.54 -6.61 -0.76
CA ARG A 61 18.00 -6.47 0.63
C ARG A 61 18.06 -5.04 1.16
N LEU A 62 17.11 -4.72 2.05
CA LEU A 62 17.05 -3.52 2.87
C LEU A 62 18.30 -3.39 3.75
N GLU A 63 19.40 -2.89 3.19
CA GLU A 63 20.48 -2.26 3.95
C GLU A 63 20.35 -0.77 3.71
N VAL A 64 19.74 -0.08 4.68
CA VAL A 64 19.58 1.38 4.67
C VAL A 64 20.98 2.00 4.66
N PRO A 65 21.40 2.73 3.61
CA PRO A 65 22.68 3.39 3.63
C PRO A 65 22.61 4.59 4.59
N VAL A 66 23.51 4.62 5.56
CA VAL A 66 23.78 5.80 6.39
C VAL A 66 24.36 6.87 5.49
N LEU A 67 23.58 7.91 5.18
CA LEU A 67 24.05 9.08 4.44
C LEU A 67 24.75 10.04 5.40
N GLU A 68 26.08 10.11 5.33
CA GLU A 68 26.86 11.09 6.10
C GLU A 68 26.69 12.50 5.51
N GLY A 69 26.08 13.39 6.30
CA GLY A 69 25.97 14.81 5.98
C GLY A 69 27.21 15.63 6.42
N PRO A 70 27.49 16.78 5.79
CA PRO A 70 28.73 17.54 5.95
C PRO A 70 28.89 18.31 7.28
N SER A 71 28.11 18.00 8.32
CA SER A 71 28.11 18.76 9.59
C SER A 71 28.52 18.00 10.84
N GLY A 72 28.95 16.73 10.75
CA GLY A 72 29.45 15.99 11.92
C GLY A 72 28.42 15.78 13.04
N ARG A 73 27.14 16.06 12.79
CA ARG A 73 26.03 15.58 13.63
C ARG A 73 25.71 14.15 13.22
N ILE A 74 25.95 13.24 14.15
CA ILE A 74 25.53 11.85 14.02
C ILE A 74 24.00 11.85 14.09
N TRP A 75 23.34 11.53 12.99
CA TRP A 75 21.88 11.35 12.94
C TRP A 75 21.55 9.96 13.49
N TRP A 76 21.46 9.83 14.81
CA TRP A 76 20.86 8.64 15.43
C TRP A 76 19.33 8.80 15.41
N MET A 77 18.66 7.83 14.76
CA MET A 77 17.22 7.55 14.82
C MET A 77 16.31 8.78 14.64
N THR A 78 16.04 9.14 13.38
CA THR A 78 14.79 9.85 13.07
C THR A 78 13.64 8.99 13.62
N ASN A 79 12.91 9.46 14.63
CA ASN A 79 11.74 8.75 15.12
C ASN A 79 10.64 8.75 14.04
N ALA A 80 9.66 7.86 14.16
CA ALA A 80 8.65 7.63 13.13
C ALA A 80 7.91 8.93 12.73
N VAL A 81 7.57 9.77 13.70
CA VAL A 81 6.87 11.04 13.45
C VAL A 81 7.78 12.07 12.77
N GLU A 82 9.06 12.15 13.16
CA GLU A 82 10.03 13.01 12.47
C GLU A 82 10.23 12.56 11.01
N ALA A 83 10.19 11.25 10.74
CA ALA A 83 10.24 10.73 9.36
C ALA A 83 9.00 11.16 8.56
N SER A 84 7.82 11.19 9.19
CA SER A 84 6.61 11.76 8.58
C SER A 84 6.76 13.25 8.27
N GLU A 85 7.32 14.08 9.16
CA GLU A 85 7.56 15.50 8.87
C GLU A 85 8.50 15.68 7.67
N ARG A 86 9.56 14.88 7.59
CA ARG A 86 10.48 14.90 6.45
C ARG A 86 9.83 14.44 5.16
N LEU A 87 8.88 13.49 5.24
CA LEU A 87 8.08 13.09 4.09
C LEU A 87 7.15 14.23 3.65
N ILE A 88 6.56 14.98 4.58
CA ILE A 88 5.73 16.13 4.26
C ILE A 88 6.53 17.20 3.51
N GLU A 89 7.75 17.50 3.98
CA GLU A 89 8.68 18.39 3.28
C GLU A 89 9.03 17.86 1.88
N LEU A 90 9.29 16.56 1.76
CA LEU A 90 9.62 15.93 0.48
C LEU A 90 8.47 16.03 -0.53
N VAL A 91 7.24 15.75 -0.10
CA VAL A 91 6.04 15.85 -0.95
C VAL A 91 5.80 17.29 -1.38
N ARG A 92 5.80 18.23 -0.44
CA ARG A 92 5.59 19.66 -0.75
C ARG A 92 6.70 20.25 -1.62
N GLY A 93 7.94 19.74 -1.50
CA GLY A 93 9.08 20.17 -2.31
C GLY A 93 9.14 19.55 -3.71
N ASN A 94 8.21 18.67 -4.06
CA ASN A 94 8.15 17.95 -5.35
C ASN A 94 6.72 17.96 -5.91
N ASP A 95 6.06 19.13 -5.87
CA ASP A 95 4.69 19.35 -6.36
C ASP A 95 4.50 19.03 -7.84
N ASP A 96 5.57 19.03 -8.63
CA ASP A 96 5.58 18.64 -10.03
C ASP A 96 5.40 17.13 -10.26
N ILE A 97 5.62 16.31 -9.24
CA ILE A 97 5.57 14.83 -9.31
C ILE A 97 4.81 14.20 -8.14
N ALA A 98 4.06 15.00 -7.39
CA ALA A 98 3.26 14.57 -6.26
C ALA A 98 1.83 15.09 -6.38
N ASN A 99 0.88 14.31 -5.89
CA ASN A 99 -0.50 14.76 -5.67
C ASN A 99 -0.94 14.38 -4.27
N HIS A 100 -1.84 15.17 -3.69
CA HIS A 100 -2.43 14.89 -2.40
C HIS A 100 -3.82 15.54 -2.31
N ALA A 101 -4.63 15.09 -1.34
CA ALA A 101 -5.85 15.78 -0.96
C ALA A 101 -5.57 16.94 0.02
N ASP A 102 -6.62 17.51 0.61
CA ASP A 102 -6.54 18.73 1.43
C ASP A 102 -6.30 18.44 2.94
N GLY A 103 -5.83 17.24 3.29
CA GLY A 103 -5.71 16.82 4.68
C GLY A 103 -6.99 16.21 5.25
N CYS A 104 -6.93 15.81 6.51
CA CYS A 104 -8.03 15.13 7.20
C CYS A 104 -8.18 15.66 8.63
N GLU A 105 -9.37 16.17 8.96
CA GLU A 105 -9.63 16.71 10.29
C GLU A 105 -9.72 15.61 11.34
N ALA A 106 -9.39 15.95 12.59
CA ALA A 106 -9.35 15.01 13.72
C ALA A 106 -10.66 14.22 13.92
N GLY A 107 -11.82 14.82 13.63
CA GLY A 107 -13.11 14.14 13.72
C GLY A 107 -13.29 13.03 12.68
N MET A 108 -12.80 13.23 11.46
CA MET A 108 -12.83 12.23 10.40
C MET A 108 -11.85 11.08 10.71
N ILE A 109 -10.68 11.40 11.24
CA ILE A 109 -9.72 10.40 11.70
C ILE A 109 -10.31 9.57 12.84
N ALA A 110 -10.94 10.20 13.84
CA ALA A 110 -11.58 9.47 14.93
C ALA A 110 -12.71 8.55 14.44
N ALA A 111 -13.47 8.98 13.42
CA ALA A 111 -14.47 8.13 12.78
C ALA A 111 -13.84 6.94 12.03
N ALA A 112 -12.70 7.15 11.37
CA ALA A 112 -11.93 6.07 10.73
C ALA A 112 -11.40 5.06 11.76
N GLU A 113 -10.77 5.53 12.83
CA GLU A 113 -10.28 4.70 13.93
C GLU A 113 -11.42 3.89 14.58
N SER A 114 -12.58 4.53 14.79
CA SER A 114 -13.78 3.87 15.30
C SER A 114 -14.34 2.82 14.33
N ALA A 115 -14.35 3.09 13.02
CA ALA A 115 -14.84 2.15 12.02
C ALA A 115 -13.94 0.92 11.89
N LEU A 116 -12.62 1.13 12.05
CA LEU A 116 -11.62 0.08 11.95
C LEU A 116 -11.39 -0.67 13.26
N GLY A 117 -11.82 -0.11 14.39
CA GLY A 117 -11.66 -0.70 15.72
C GLY A 117 -10.22 -0.65 16.24
N ALA A 118 -9.41 0.26 15.71
CA ALA A 118 -8.00 0.43 16.08
C ALA A 118 -7.57 1.90 15.92
N ALA A 119 -6.68 2.36 16.80
CA ALA A 119 -6.05 3.66 16.69
C ALA A 119 -5.00 3.66 15.58
N PHE A 120 -4.81 4.81 14.93
CA PHE A 120 -3.76 4.99 13.95
C PHE A 120 -2.41 5.24 14.61
N PRO A 121 -1.32 4.63 14.10
CA PRO A 121 0.03 4.95 14.52
C PRO A 121 0.30 6.45 14.40
N PRO A 122 1.01 7.09 15.35
CA PRO A 122 1.26 8.53 15.31
C PRO A 122 1.84 9.05 13.99
N SER A 123 2.79 8.32 13.41
CA SER A 123 3.45 8.66 12.14
C SER A 123 2.48 8.63 10.95
N TYR A 124 1.61 7.62 10.88
CA TYR A 124 0.56 7.51 9.86
C TYR A 124 -0.50 8.59 10.05
N ARG A 125 -0.94 8.79 11.29
CA ARG A 125 -1.92 9.83 11.65
C ARG A 125 -1.45 11.20 11.19
N ARG A 126 -0.19 11.55 11.44
CA ARG A 126 0.37 12.85 11.04
C ARG A 126 0.30 13.10 9.52
N LEU A 127 0.54 12.06 8.72
CA LEU A 127 0.46 12.13 7.25
C LEU A 127 -0.98 12.20 6.74
N VAL A 128 -1.91 11.48 7.39
CA VAL A 128 -3.35 11.58 7.07
C VAL A 128 -3.90 12.95 7.44
N GLU A 129 -3.50 13.52 8.58
CA GLU A 129 -3.87 14.90 8.97
C GLU A 129 -3.42 15.91 7.92
N GLU A 130 -2.19 15.74 7.40
CA GLU A 130 -1.60 16.63 6.40
C GLU A 130 -2.23 16.49 5.01
N PHE A 131 -2.32 15.27 4.50
CA PHE A 131 -2.59 15.02 3.09
C PHE A 131 -3.95 14.39 2.84
N GLY A 132 -4.55 13.74 3.83
CA GLY A 132 -5.75 12.92 3.65
C GLY A 132 -5.41 11.63 2.90
N THR A 133 -4.92 11.73 1.66
CA THR A 133 -4.34 10.66 0.83
C THR A 133 -3.31 11.30 -0.11
N TRP A 134 -2.28 10.58 -0.54
CA TRP A 134 -1.24 11.16 -1.40
C TRP A 134 -0.55 10.13 -2.30
N ASP A 135 0.10 10.66 -3.34
CA ASP A 135 1.06 9.95 -4.16
C ASP A 135 2.27 10.83 -4.46
N ILE A 136 3.42 10.20 -4.67
CA ILE A 136 4.64 10.88 -5.14
C ILE A 136 5.48 9.93 -5.98
N ALA A 137 5.92 10.40 -7.15
CA ALA A 137 6.76 9.64 -8.06
C ALA A 137 6.22 8.22 -8.39
N GLY A 138 4.90 8.06 -8.40
CA GLY A 138 4.21 6.80 -8.69
C GLY A 138 3.98 5.88 -7.49
N GLU A 139 4.42 6.25 -6.28
CA GLU A 139 4.09 5.54 -5.05
C GLU A 139 2.78 6.10 -4.47
N GLU A 140 1.73 5.29 -4.40
CA GLU A 140 0.40 5.69 -3.93
C GLU A 140 0.14 5.22 -2.49
N PHE A 141 -0.24 6.14 -1.61
CA PHE A 141 -0.54 5.84 -0.21
C PHE A 141 -2.01 6.11 0.09
N LEU A 142 -2.65 5.11 0.68
CA LEU A 142 -4.00 5.21 1.19
C LEU A 142 -4.00 5.96 2.50
N GLY A 143 -4.85 6.97 2.57
CA GLY A 143 -5.18 7.60 3.83
C GLY A 143 -6.68 7.60 4.08
N VAL A 144 -7.23 8.69 4.60
CA VAL A 144 -8.65 8.85 4.87
C VAL A 144 -9.16 10.09 4.17
N TYR A 145 -10.19 9.92 3.36
CA TYR A 145 -10.83 11.03 2.65
C TYR A 145 -12.30 10.69 2.35
N GLN A 146 -13.07 11.70 1.96
CA GLN A 146 -14.42 11.57 1.45
C GLN A 146 -14.50 12.22 0.07
N THR A 147 -15.51 11.84 -0.72
CA THR A 147 -15.82 12.54 -1.96
C THR A 147 -17.30 12.93 -1.97
N PRO A 148 -17.66 14.05 -2.63
CA PRO A 148 -19.07 14.45 -2.75
C PRO A 148 -19.97 13.36 -3.34
N ALA A 149 -19.42 12.51 -4.22
CA ALA A 149 -20.15 11.41 -4.85
C ALA A 149 -20.49 10.26 -3.88
N MET A 150 -19.65 10.03 -2.87
CA MET A 150 -19.80 8.96 -1.88
C MET A 150 -20.41 9.45 -0.55
N GLY A 151 -20.76 10.74 -0.48
CA GLY A 151 -21.42 11.34 0.68
C GLY A 151 -20.56 11.25 1.96
N VAL A 152 -21.06 10.53 2.96
CA VAL A 152 -20.42 10.40 4.28
C VAL A 152 -19.52 9.16 4.40
N GLU A 153 -19.37 8.38 3.34
CA GLU A 153 -18.54 7.17 3.36
C GLU A 153 -17.04 7.52 3.36
N LEU A 154 -16.30 6.94 4.30
CA LEU A 154 -14.84 7.10 4.41
C LEU A 154 -14.14 6.16 3.42
N LEU A 155 -13.31 6.74 2.55
CA LEU A 155 -12.56 6.03 1.52
C LEU A 155 -11.09 5.84 1.93
N GLY A 156 -10.30 5.26 1.03
CA GLY A 156 -8.90 4.95 1.25
C GLY A 156 -8.74 3.77 2.21
N SER A 157 -7.90 3.92 3.23
CA SER A 157 -7.57 2.85 4.17
C SER A 157 -8.78 2.26 4.88
N VAL A 158 -9.83 3.06 5.14
CA VAL A 158 -11.05 2.55 5.77
C VAL A 158 -11.78 1.57 4.87
N ALA A 159 -12.15 2.01 3.66
CA ALA A 159 -12.88 1.19 2.70
C ALA A 159 -12.09 -0.08 2.32
N GLU A 160 -10.80 0.06 2.00
CA GLU A 160 -9.96 -1.06 1.57
C GLU A 160 -9.75 -2.08 2.69
N THR A 161 -9.61 -1.62 3.94
CA THR A 161 -9.49 -2.52 5.09
C THR A 161 -10.79 -3.29 5.35
N LEU A 162 -11.94 -2.62 5.30
CA LEU A 162 -13.25 -3.28 5.50
C LEU A 162 -13.57 -4.26 4.36
N ASP A 163 -13.23 -3.91 3.13
CA ASP A 163 -13.34 -4.80 1.97
C ASP A 163 -12.43 -6.02 2.13
N ALA A 164 -11.17 -5.83 2.53
CA ALA A 164 -10.24 -6.94 2.74
C ALA A 164 -10.69 -7.89 3.86
N ARG A 165 -11.22 -7.35 4.96
CA ARG A 165 -11.81 -8.14 6.06
C ARG A 165 -13.01 -8.95 5.59
N SER A 166 -13.94 -8.33 4.90
CA SER A 166 -15.20 -8.98 4.50
C SER A 166 -15.04 -9.96 3.34
N GLN A 167 -14.20 -9.66 2.35
CA GLN A 167 -14.07 -10.45 1.12
C GLN A 167 -13.00 -11.53 1.22
N TYR A 168 -11.94 -11.29 2.00
CA TYR A 168 -10.75 -12.14 2.02
C TYR A 168 -10.37 -12.64 3.41
N GLY A 169 -11.15 -12.31 4.45
CA GLY A 169 -10.92 -12.75 5.81
C GLY A 169 -9.68 -12.14 6.44
N MET A 170 -9.29 -10.92 6.03
CA MET A 170 -8.16 -10.22 6.64
C MET A 170 -8.40 -10.04 8.15
N PRO A 171 -7.39 -10.29 9.01
CA PRO A 171 -7.51 -10.06 10.46
C PRO A 171 -7.93 -8.62 10.82
N SER A 172 -8.69 -8.47 11.91
CA SER A 172 -9.31 -7.19 12.30
C SER A 172 -8.35 -6.16 12.88
N ASP A 173 -7.12 -6.55 13.16
CA ASP A 173 -6.02 -5.72 13.66
C ASP A 173 -5.01 -5.37 12.54
N LEU A 174 -5.27 -5.77 11.29
CA LEU A 174 -4.55 -5.27 10.14
C LEU A 174 -5.32 -4.10 9.53
N ILE A 175 -4.58 -3.08 9.12
CA ILE A 175 -5.11 -1.90 8.41
C ILE A 175 -4.26 -1.65 7.17
N VAL A 176 -4.91 -1.54 6.02
CA VAL A 176 -4.30 -1.35 4.71
C VAL A 176 -3.88 0.09 4.52
N VAL A 177 -2.67 0.32 4.02
CA VAL A 177 -2.11 1.66 3.76
C VAL A 177 -1.58 1.84 2.35
N MET A 178 -1.40 0.77 1.58
CA MET A 178 -0.92 0.81 0.20
C MET A 178 -1.11 -0.54 -0.48
N PHE A 179 -1.18 -0.54 -1.81
CA PHE A 179 -1.10 -1.77 -2.63
C PHE A 179 0.35 -2.07 -2.97
N ASP A 180 0.77 -3.33 -2.90
CA ASP A 180 2.15 -3.72 -3.24
C ASP A 180 2.42 -3.79 -4.76
N GLY A 181 1.39 -3.57 -5.59
CA GLY A 181 1.43 -3.66 -7.06
C GLY A 181 1.42 -5.07 -7.63
N MET A 182 1.46 -6.11 -6.79
CA MET A 182 1.53 -7.53 -7.15
C MET A 182 0.35 -8.37 -6.62
N GLY A 183 -0.63 -7.72 -5.99
CA GLY A 183 -1.85 -8.33 -5.47
C GLY A 183 -1.86 -8.53 -3.96
N GLY A 184 -0.79 -8.12 -3.26
CA GLY A 184 -0.72 -8.00 -1.82
C GLY A 184 -1.08 -6.59 -1.34
N LEU A 185 -1.29 -6.49 -0.03
CA LEU A 185 -1.66 -5.28 0.68
C LEU A 185 -0.54 -4.95 1.67
N VAL A 186 0.00 -3.73 1.58
CA VAL A 186 0.86 -3.19 2.63
C VAL A 186 -0.05 -2.76 3.77
N VAL A 187 0.21 -3.29 4.96
CA VAL A 187 -0.61 -3.10 6.16
C VAL A 187 0.26 -2.72 7.35
N PHE A 188 -0.32 -2.06 8.35
CA PHE A 188 0.26 -2.09 9.70
C PHE A 188 -0.51 -3.06 10.60
N ASP A 189 0.20 -3.68 11.54
CA ASP A 189 -0.37 -4.61 12.52
C ASP A 189 -0.62 -3.92 13.87
N SER A 190 -1.86 -3.47 14.09
CA SER A 190 -2.27 -2.75 15.30
C SER A 190 -2.36 -3.64 16.55
N SER A 191 -2.11 -4.95 16.44
CA SER A 191 -1.95 -5.81 17.61
C SER A 191 -0.55 -5.73 18.22
N ARG A 192 0.42 -5.18 17.48
CA ARG A 192 1.82 -5.06 17.87
C ARG A 192 2.19 -3.58 17.92
N VAL A 193 1.93 -2.96 19.07
CA VAL A 193 2.25 -1.55 19.30
C VAL A 193 3.52 -1.44 20.13
N ASP A 194 4.45 -0.58 19.71
CA ASP A 194 5.67 -0.31 20.45
C ASP A 194 5.47 0.74 21.56
N GLN A 195 6.57 1.22 22.15
CA GLN A 195 6.52 2.22 23.24
C GLN A 195 6.14 3.62 22.76
N GLU A 196 6.27 3.91 21.47
CA GLU A 196 5.95 5.20 20.85
C GLU A 196 4.53 5.22 20.26
N GLY A 197 3.84 4.07 20.24
CA GLY A 197 2.51 3.93 19.65
C GLY A 197 2.55 3.51 18.18
N GLU A 198 3.74 3.17 17.66
CA GLU A 198 3.93 2.75 16.28
C GLU A 198 3.67 1.25 16.11
N CYS A 199 3.36 0.87 14.87
CA CYS A 199 3.04 -0.51 14.50
C CYS A 199 3.97 -0.96 13.36
N PRO A 200 4.40 -2.23 13.33
CA PRO A 200 5.21 -2.75 12.25
C PRO A 200 4.40 -2.78 10.95
N VAL A 201 5.11 -2.51 9.84
CA VAL A 201 4.54 -2.54 8.49
C VAL A 201 4.85 -3.89 7.84
N LEU A 202 3.81 -4.55 7.35
CA LEU A 202 3.86 -5.89 6.78
C LEU A 202 3.23 -5.91 5.38
N VAL A 203 3.49 -6.97 4.63
CA VAL A 203 2.73 -7.32 3.41
C VAL A 203 1.79 -8.48 3.72
N TRP A 204 0.49 -8.23 3.58
CA TRP A 204 -0.55 -9.24 3.69
C TRP A 204 -1.02 -9.72 2.32
N ASN A 205 -1.14 -11.03 2.16
CA ASN A 205 -1.70 -11.65 0.97
C ASN A 205 -2.98 -12.40 1.33
N PRO A 206 -4.04 -12.34 0.48
CA PRO A 206 -5.26 -13.11 0.70
C PRO A 206 -5.01 -14.60 0.97
N GLY A 207 -5.59 -15.12 2.04
CA GLY A 207 -5.42 -16.51 2.48
C GLY A 207 -4.26 -16.74 3.44
N VAL A 208 -3.42 -15.72 3.72
CA VAL A 208 -2.43 -15.78 4.80
C VAL A 208 -3.14 -15.55 6.13
N VAL A 209 -3.09 -16.56 6.99
CA VAL A 209 -3.61 -16.53 8.37
C VAL A 209 -2.51 -16.46 9.42
N ASP A 210 -1.30 -16.88 9.08
CA ASP A 210 -0.15 -16.89 9.99
C ASP A 210 0.67 -15.60 9.83
N ARG A 211 0.66 -14.77 10.87
CA ARG A 211 1.39 -13.49 10.90
C ARG A 211 2.89 -13.65 10.76
N GLU A 212 3.46 -14.72 11.29
CA GLU A 212 4.91 -14.94 11.24
C GLU A 212 5.40 -15.26 9.82
N SER A 213 4.47 -15.62 8.92
CA SER A 213 4.76 -15.82 7.49
C SER A 213 4.65 -14.54 6.65
N MET A 214 4.14 -13.45 7.23
CA MET A 214 4.01 -12.17 6.53
C MET A 214 5.37 -11.48 6.39
N GLU A 215 5.63 -10.90 5.22
CA GLU A 215 6.86 -10.14 5.00
C GLU A 215 6.80 -8.83 5.78
N ARG A 216 7.83 -8.57 6.60
CA ARG A 216 7.99 -7.29 7.30
C ARG A 216 8.80 -6.33 6.45
N VAL A 217 8.22 -5.16 6.16
CA VAL A 217 8.82 -4.13 5.30
C VAL A 217 9.19 -2.85 6.04
N GLY A 218 8.75 -2.68 7.29
CA GLY A 218 9.11 -1.54 8.12
C GLY A 218 8.88 -1.79 9.61
N ASP A 219 9.64 -1.10 10.45
CA ASP A 219 9.45 -1.07 11.91
C ASP A 219 8.27 -0.16 12.31
N ASP A 220 8.09 0.92 11.57
CA ASP A 220 7.06 1.95 11.74
C ASP A 220 6.66 2.51 10.36
N PHE A 221 5.51 3.20 10.29
CA PHE A 221 5.00 3.69 9.01
C PHE A 221 5.78 4.89 8.47
N GLY A 222 6.12 5.86 9.32
CA GLY A 222 6.79 7.09 8.90
C GLY A 222 8.15 6.83 8.24
N SER A 223 9.00 6.03 8.87
CA SER A 223 10.31 5.63 8.35
C SER A 223 10.18 4.85 7.05
N PHE A 224 9.23 3.91 6.98
CA PHE A 224 8.95 3.13 5.79
C PHE A 224 8.52 4.01 4.61
N ALA A 225 7.51 4.87 4.81
CA ALA A 225 6.96 5.74 3.79
C ALA A 225 8.01 6.76 3.31
N PHE A 226 8.73 7.41 4.23
CA PHE A 226 9.79 8.34 3.88
C PHE A 226 10.89 7.69 3.04
N ALA A 227 11.39 6.52 3.46
CA ALA A 227 12.43 5.80 2.74
C ALA A 227 11.95 5.35 1.35
N LEU A 228 10.68 4.93 1.21
CA LEU A 228 10.09 4.57 -0.08
C LEU A 228 10.03 5.77 -1.03
N CYS A 229 9.42 6.88 -0.58
CA CYS A 229 9.28 8.10 -1.37
C CYS A 229 10.64 8.71 -1.74
N GLN A 230 11.59 8.76 -0.82
CA GLN A 230 12.92 9.31 -1.11
C GLN A 230 13.63 8.54 -2.24
N ARG A 231 13.52 7.21 -2.26
CA ARG A 231 14.06 6.40 -3.35
C ARG A 231 13.29 6.63 -4.66
N ALA A 232 11.96 6.70 -4.60
CA ALA A 232 11.13 6.93 -5.78
C ALA A 232 11.45 8.28 -6.44
N VAL A 233 11.52 9.36 -5.67
CA VAL A 233 11.93 10.68 -6.15
C VAL A 233 13.34 10.64 -6.75
N THR A 234 14.29 10.01 -6.07
CA THR A 234 15.67 9.87 -6.59
C THR A 234 15.70 9.18 -7.96
N ARG A 235 14.95 8.08 -8.11
CA ARG A 235 14.85 7.33 -9.38
C ARG A 235 14.16 8.15 -10.47
N TRP A 236 13.09 8.85 -10.13
CA TRP A 236 12.36 9.72 -11.05
C TRP A 236 13.27 10.82 -11.60
N ARG A 237 13.98 11.53 -10.72
CA ARG A 237 14.91 12.61 -11.09
C ARG A 237 16.12 12.11 -11.88
N ALA A 238 16.56 10.87 -11.67
CA ALA A 238 17.64 10.27 -12.46
C ALA A 238 17.19 9.80 -13.85
N SER A 239 15.88 9.68 -14.09
CA SER A 239 15.30 9.18 -15.34
C SER A 239 14.84 10.29 -16.30
N GLY A 240 14.83 11.55 -15.85
CA GLY A 240 14.49 12.74 -16.63
C GLY A 240 15.73 13.42 -17.20
#